data_AF-A0A256FSB5-F1
#
_entry.id   AF-A0A256FSB5-F1
#
_cell.length_a   1.000
_cell.length_b   1.000
_cell.length_c   1.000
_cell.angle_alpha   90.00
_cell.angle_beta   90.00
_cell.angle_gamma   90.00
#
_symmetry.space_group_name_H-M   'P 1'
#
loop_
_entity.id
_entity.type
_entity.pdbx_description
1 polymer ?
#
loop_
_entity_poly.entity_id
_entity_poly.type
_entity_poly.pdbx_seq_one_letter_code
_entity_poly.pdbx_strand_id
1 'polypeptide(L)'
;MNIVIGGSLPILKFKHATSLALASSVALAVCWQAPGAAVAAPLENTQSEAASAIWPVGGNPTEMYAARKDGGHTISAVDATRMKLEHVRQVVHYRTDEAPGTIVVDQTARYLYFVLPDDKAIRYAVGVGPVARAFPGGEAEVAWKAKWPRWTPTQNMIKRNPKQYARNAGGVAGGPHNPMGARALYMHQNGVDTYYRIHGTNDPSSIGKSVSAGCIRLLNQDIIDLHARVKPGAKIVVR
;
A
#
# COMPACT_ATOMS: atom_id res chain seq x y z
N MET A 1 48.74 -14.29 28.44
CA MET A 1 49.50 -14.94 29.52
C MET A 1 48.71 -14.80 30.80
N ASN A 2 48.27 -15.94 31.35
CA ASN A 2 47.54 -16.08 32.61
C ASN A 2 48.47 -15.83 33.81
N ILE A 3 47.95 -15.24 34.89
CA ILE A 3 48.32 -15.63 36.27
C ILE A 3 47.06 -15.56 37.15
N VAL A 4 46.80 -16.67 37.84
CA VAL A 4 45.73 -16.94 38.82
C VAL A 4 46.40 -17.10 40.18
N ILE A 5 45.87 -16.48 41.24
CA ILE A 5 46.01 -16.90 42.66
C ILE A 5 44.83 -16.22 43.40
N GLY A 6 43.91 -16.84 44.15
CA GLY A 6 43.91 -18.08 44.91
C GLY A 6 43.97 -17.77 46.42
N GLY A 7 42.83 -17.75 47.13
CA GLY A 7 42.80 -17.54 48.58
C GLY A 7 41.41 -17.80 49.19
N SER A 8 41.33 -18.76 50.09
CA SER A 8 40.10 -19.30 50.69
C SER A 8 40.23 -19.42 52.21
N LEU A 9 39.09 -19.26 52.91
CA LEU A 9 38.68 -19.83 54.22
C LEU A 9 39.29 -19.23 55.52
N PRO A 10 38.71 -19.47 56.74
CA PRO A 10 37.46 -20.16 57.09
C PRO A 10 36.55 -19.53 58.21
N ILE A 11 35.29 -19.98 58.23
CA ILE A 11 34.50 -20.59 59.33
C ILE A 11 34.45 -19.93 60.73
N LEU A 12 33.23 -19.61 61.19
CA LEU A 12 32.83 -19.82 62.59
C LEU A 12 31.37 -20.34 62.67
N LYS A 13 31.20 -21.53 63.26
CA LYS A 13 29.90 -22.12 63.64
C LYS A 13 29.64 -21.81 65.11
N PHE A 14 28.42 -21.42 65.47
CA PHE A 14 27.86 -21.70 66.80
C PHE A 14 26.38 -22.10 66.70
N LYS A 15 26.01 -22.95 67.66
CA LYS A 15 24.87 -23.84 67.70
C LYS A 15 23.84 -23.33 68.73
N HIS A 16 22.55 -23.53 68.39
CA HIS A 16 21.39 -23.87 69.25
C HIS A 16 20.86 -22.83 70.25
N ALA A 17 19.56 -22.50 70.16
CA ALA A 17 18.52 -23.00 71.07
C ALA A 17 17.22 -22.15 71.02
N THR A 18 16.10 -22.84 70.82
CA THR A 18 14.73 -22.62 71.36
C THR A 18 14.36 -21.28 72.01
N SER A 19 13.28 -20.63 71.53
CA SER A 19 11.97 -20.70 72.20
C SER A 19 10.87 -19.87 71.51
N LEU A 20 9.67 -20.39 71.73
CA LEU A 20 8.32 -20.02 71.33
C LEU A 20 7.91 -18.56 71.65
N ALA A 21 7.28 -17.88 70.69
CA ALA A 21 6.31 -16.81 70.98
C ALA A 21 5.28 -16.71 69.85
N LEU A 22 4.01 -16.97 70.20
CA LEU A 22 2.83 -16.65 69.41
C LEU A 22 2.69 -15.12 69.31
N ALA A 23 2.51 -14.60 68.10
CA ALA A 23 1.83 -13.33 67.89
C ALA A 23 1.13 -13.35 66.53
N SER A 24 -0.20 -13.47 66.58
CA SER A 24 -1.10 -13.30 65.46
C SER A 24 -0.88 -11.93 64.80
N SER A 25 -0.73 -11.90 63.48
CA SER A 25 -0.73 -10.65 62.70
C SER A 25 -1.38 -10.92 61.35
N VAL A 26 -2.66 -10.57 61.29
CA VAL A 26 -3.47 -10.13 60.14
C VAL A 26 -2.85 -10.40 58.76
N ALA A 27 -3.38 -11.41 58.07
CA ALA A 27 -3.13 -11.61 56.65
C ALA A 27 -3.78 -10.48 55.83
N LEU A 28 -3.02 -9.43 55.53
CA LEU A 28 -3.33 -8.55 54.40
C LEU A 28 -2.95 -9.31 53.13
N ALA A 29 -3.93 -9.98 52.52
CA ALA A 29 -3.81 -10.50 51.17
C ALA A 29 -3.68 -9.32 50.21
N VAL A 30 -2.44 -8.91 49.92
CA VAL A 30 -2.14 -8.06 48.78
C VAL A 30 -2.39 -8.92 47.54
N CYS A 31 -3.55 -8.70 46.90
CA CYS A 31 -3.81 -9.22 45.56
C CYS A 31 -2.73 -8.68 44.63
N TRP A 32 -1.73 -9.50 44.33
CA TRP A 32 -0.78 -9.25 43.27
C TRP A 32 -1.54 -9.35 41.95
N GLN A 33 -2.03 -8.22 41.45
CA GLN A 33 -2.56 -8.16 40.09
C GLN A 33 -1.36 -8.29 39.16
N ALA A 34 -1.23 -9.47 38.54
CA ALA A 34 -0.34 -9.64 37.40
C ALA A 34 -0.72 -8.58 36.36
N PRO A 35 0.27 -7.87 35.75
CA PRO A 35 -0.04 -7.00 34.63
C PRO A 35 -0.73 -7.84 33.55
N GLY A 36 -1.94 -7.43 33.20
CA GLY A 36 -2.78 -8.10 32.22
C GLY A 36 -1.95 -8.38 30.98
N ALA A 37 -1.95 -9.65 30.55
CA ALA A 37 -1.40 -10.04 29.26
C ALA A 37 -1.99 -9.10 28.21
N ALA A 38 -1.13 -8.31 27.57
CA ALA A 38 -1.51 -7.55 26.39
C ALA A 38 -2.11 -8.57 25.42
N VAL A 39 -3.40 -8.44 25.16
CA VAL A 39 -4.10 -9.23 24.16
C VAL A 39 -3.46 -8.80 22.84
N ALA A 40 -2.48 -9.58 22.36
CA ALA A 40 -1.92 -9.38 21.04
C ALA A 40 -3.11 -9.48 20.08
N ALA A 41 -3.47 -8.36 19.47
CA ALA A 41 -4.44 -8.35 18.39
C ALA A 41 -3.99 -9.42 17.37
N PRO A 42 -4.90 -10.27 16.86
CA PRO A 42 -4.53 -11.26 15.87
C PRO A 42 -3.83 -10.55 14.72
N LEU A 43 -2.62 -10.99 14.36
CA LEU A 43 -1.97 -10.58 13.12
C LEU A 43 -2.79 -11.18 11.98
N GLU A 44 -3.91 -10.53 11.67
CA GLU A 44 -4.79 -10.93 10.59
C GLU A 44 -4.00 -10.90 9.29
N ASN A 45 -4.12 -12.01 8.59
CA ASN A 45 -3.20 -12.52 7.58
C ASN A 45 -3.04 -11.55 6.40
N THR A 46 -2.08 -10.63 6.50
CA THR A 46 -1.78 -9.63 5.47
C THR A 46 -1.35 -10.31 4.15
N GLN A 47 -0.81 -11.54 4.24
CA GLN A 47 -0.43 -12.34 3.07
C GLN A 47 -1.64 -12.93 2.34
N SER A 48 -2.69 -13.36 3.06
CA SER A 48 -3.92 -13.89 2.45
C SER A 48 -4.73 -12.83 1.71
N GLU A 49 -4.77 -11.59 2.22
CA GLU A 49 -5.42 -10.49 1.50
C GLU A 49 -4.64 -10.03 0.26
N ALA A 50 -3.30 -10.09 0.30
CA ALA A 50 -2.48 -9.73 -0.86
C ALA A 50 -2.60 -10.80 -1.96
N ALA A 51 -2.59 -12.08 -1.61
CA ALA A 51 -2.73 -13.17 -2.57
C ALA A 51 -4.11 -13.19 -3.25
N SER A 52 -5.20 -12.93 -2.52
CA SER A 52 -6.55 -12.86 -3.10
C SER A 52 -6.77 -11.62 -3.99
N ALA A 53 -5.92 -10.61 -3.87
CA ALA A 53 -5.93 -9.41 -4.69
C ALA A 53 -5.16 -9.57 -6.02
N ILE A 54 -4.42 -10.67 -6.21
CA ILE A 54 -3.70 -11.01 -7.45
C ILE A 54 -4.59 -11.90 -8.31
N TRP A 55 -5.05 -11.38 -9.45
CA TRP A 55 -5.98 -12.12 -10.31
C TRP A 55 -5.24 -12.73 -11.50
N PRO A 56 -5.69 -13.90 -12.02
CA PRO A 56 -5.19 -14.42 -13.28
C PRO A 56 -5.34 -13.37 -14.37
N VAL A 57 -4.25 -13.06 -15.05
CA VAL A 57 -4.25 -12.15 -16.18
C VAL A 57 -4.49 -12.99 -17.44
N GLY A 58 -5.48 -12.61 -18.26
CA GLY A 58 -5.89 -13.39 -19.44
C GLY A 58 -7.15 -14.25 -19.26
N GLY A 59 -7.87 -14.10 -18.14
CA GLY A 59 -9.20 -14.68 -17.94
C GLY A 59 -10.33 -13.85 -18.60
N ASN A 60 -11.57 -14.20 -18.27
CA ASN A 60 -12.76 -13.50 -18.77
C ASN A 60 -12.76 -12.01 -18.33
N PRO A 61 -12.79 -11.03 -19.26
CA PRO A 61 -12.81 -9.62 -18.92
C PRO A 61 -13.99 -9.21 -18.01
N THR A 62 -15.16 -9.83 -18.20
CA THR A 62 -16.36 -9.55 -17.39
C THR A 62 -16.14 -9.89 -15.92
N GLU A 63 -15.46 -11.00 -15.63
CA GLU A 63 -15.14 -11.42 -14.26
C GLU A 63 -14.06 -10.52 -13.65
N MET A 64 -13.01 -10.23 -14.44
CA MET A 64 -11.91 -9.37 -14.02
C MET A 64 -12.38 -7.97 -13.61
N TYR A 65 -13.41 -7.45 -14.30
CA TYR A 65 -13.97 -6.12 -14.05
C TYR A 65 -15.35 -6.15 -13.35
N ALA A 66 -15.77 -7.29 -12.81
CA ALA A 66 -17.00 -7.41 -12.04
C ALA A 66 -17.01 -6.54 -10.77
N ALA A 67 -18.21 -6.27 -10.27
CA ALA A 67 -18.42 -5.61 -8.99
C ALA A 67 -17.84 -6.48 -7.86
N ARG A 68 -17.27 -5.84 -6.84
CA ARG A 68 -16.65 -6.57 -5.72
C ARG A 68 -16.66 -5.77 -4.43
N LYS A 69 -16.55 -6.49 -3.31
CA LYS A 69 -16.30 -5.91 -1.99
C LYS A 69 -14.80 -5.87 -1.72
N ASP A 70 -14.33 -4.77 -1.16
CA ASP A 70 -12.93 -4.58 -0.77
C ASP A 70 -12.87 -3.63 0.44
N GLY A 71 -12.35 -4.10 1.57
CA GLY A 71 -12.20 -3.27 2.78
C GLY A 71 -13.50 -2.62 3.27
N GLY A 72 -14.63 -3.34 3.20
CA GLY A 72 -15.94 -2.82 3.60
C GLY A 72 -16.62 -1.91 2.55
N HIS A 73 -15.97 -1.63 1.42
CA HIS A 73 -16.53 -0.82 0.34
C HIS A 73 -16.94 -1.68 -0.85
N THR A 74 -17.95 -1.22 -1.60
CA THR A 74 -18.35 -1.82 -2.87
C THR A 74 -17.71 -1.07 -4.02
N ILE A 75 -16.97 -1.79 -4.86
CA ILE A 75 -16.45 -1.32 -6.14
C ILE A 75 -17.43 -1.74 -7.22
N SER A 76 -17.94 -0.77 -7.98
CA SER A 76 -18.83 -1.03 -9.10
C SER A 76 -18.15 -1.81 -10.23
N ALA A 77 -18.94 -2.62 -10.93
CA ALA A 77 -18.48 -3.28 -12.14
C ALA A 77 -18.12 -2.23 -13.22
N VAL A 78 -17.13 -2.56 -14.03
CA VAL A 78 -16.88 -1.86 -15.30
C VAL A 78 -17.39 -2.76 -16.41
N ASP A 79 -18.18 -2.20 -17.31
CA ASP A 79 -18.71 -2.95 -18.45
C ASP A 79 -17.59 -3.26 -19.45
N ALA A 80 -16.99 -4.45 -19.29
CA ALA A 80 -15.89 -4.92 -20.11
C ALA A 80 -16.28 -5.10 -21.57
N THR A 81 -17.57 -5.28 -21.90
CA THR A 81 -18.03 -5.41 -23.29
C THR A 81 -17.87 -4.12 -24.09
N ARG A 82 -17.82 -2.98 -23.38
CA ARG A 82 -17.63 -1.65 -23.96
C ARG A 82 -16.19 -1.17 -23.88
N MET A 83 -15.31 -1.96 -23.28
CA MET A 83 -13.88 -1.67 -23.24
C MET A 83 -13.25 -2.13 -24.55
N LYS A 84 -12.28 -1.36 -25.05
CA LYS A 84 -11.40 -1.87 -26.10
C LYS A 84 -10.58 -3.01 -25.53
N LEU A 85 -10.37 -4.07 -26.33
CA LEU A 85 -9.57 -5.24 -25.91
C LEU A 85 -8.14 -4.85 -25.49
N GLU A 86 -7.57 -3.83 -26.11
CA GLU A 86 -6.26 -3.28 -25.74
C GLU A 86 -6.21 -2.67 -24.33
N HIS A 87 -7.36 -2.20 -23.82
CA HIS A 87 -7.50 -1.62 -22.47
C HIS A 87 -7.78 -2.64 -21.37
N VAL A 88 -8.11 -3.89 -21.75
CA VAL A 88 -8.23 -4.99 -20.80
C VAL A 88 -6.83 -5.36 -20.31
N ARG A 89 -6.67 -5.51 -18.99
CA ARG A 89 -5.42 -5.95 -18.39
C ARG A 89 -5.00 -7.30 -18.95
N GLN A 90 -3.76 -7.37 -19.44
CA GLN A 90 -3.27 -8.55 -20.15
C GLN A 90 -1.75 -8.69 -20.01
N VAL A 91 -1.26 -9.93 -20.09
CA VAL A 91 0.18 -10.20 -20.21
C VAL A 91 0.55 -9.99 -21.67
N VAL A 92 1.60 -9.22 -21.91
CA VAL A 92 2.12 -8.94 -23.24
C VAL A 92 3.60 -9.30 -23.30
N HIS A 93 4.08 -9.62 -24.50
CA HIS A 93 5.51 -9.58 -24.76
C HIS A 93 6.00 -8.13 -24.61
N TYR A 94 7.04 -7.94 -23.83
CA TYR A 94 7.59 -6.63 -23.48
C TYR A 94 9.07 -6.76 -23.17
N ARG A 95 9.90 -6.53 -24.20
CA ARG A 95 11.35 -6.51 -24.05
C ARG A 95 11.79 -5.18 -23.47
N THR A 96 12.56 -5.23 -22.39
CA THR A 96 13.05 -4.04 -21.68
C THR A 96 14.33 -4.37 -20.92
N ASP A 97 15.15 -3.35 -20.66
CA ASP A 97 16.33 -3.47 -19.81
C ASP A 97 15.98 -3.30 -18.31
N GLU A 98 14.72 -3.00 -18.00
CA GLU A 98 14.24 -2.87 -16.63
C GLU A 98 14.06 -4.24 -15.96
N ALA A 99 14.43 -4.33 -14.68
CA ALA A 99 14.30 -5.55 -13.91
C ALA A 99 12.83 -5.94 -13.64
N PRO A 100 12.51 -7.24 -13.47
CA PRO A 100 11.19 -7.68 -13.01
C PRO A 100 10.78 -7.00 -11.70
N GLY A 101 9.52 -6.57 -11.63
CA GLY A 101 8.99 -5.78 -10.52
C GLY A 101 9.02 -4.27 -10.73
N THR A 102 9.72 -3.77 -11.77
CA THR A 102 9.68 -2.37 -12.18
C THR A 102 8.31 -2.01 -12.77
N ILE A 103 7.86 -0.78 -12.52
CA ILE A 103 6.74 -0.15 -13.19
C ILE A 103 7.27 0.76 -14.30
N VAL A 104 6.83 0.53 -15.54
CA VAL A 104 7.11 1.45 -16.66
C VAL A 104 5.80 2.11 -17.10
N VAL A 105 5.77 3.44 -17.15
CA VAL A 105 4.60 4.22 -17.56
C VAL A 105 4.91 4.91 -18.87
N ASP A 106 4.13 4.59 -19.89
CA ASP A 106 4.18 5.23 -21.20
C ASP A 106 3.00 6.20 -21.30
N GLN A 107 3.27 7.49 -21.08
CA GLN A 107 2.23 8.52 -21.03
C GLN A 107 1.62 8.79 -22.41
N THR A 108 2.39 8.57 -23.48
CA THR A 108 1.97 8.77 -24.86
C THR A 108 1.02 7.66 -25.31
N ALA A 109 1.42 6.41 -25.12
CA ALA A 109 0.61 5.24 -25.41
C ALA A 109 -0.53 5.04 -24.39
N ARG A 110 -0.44 5.68 -23.22
CA ARG A 110 -1.38 5.59 -22.09
C ARG A 110 -1.50 4.17 -21.54
N TYR A 111 -0.34 3.54 -21.38
CA TYR A 111 -0.20 2.24 -20.74
C TYR A 111 0.79 2.29 -19.58
N LEU A 112 0.49 1.49 -18.57
CA LEU A 112 1.43 1.13 -17.51
C LEU A 112 1.77 -0.34 -17.67
N TYR A 113 3.05 -0.67 -17.51
CA TYR A 113 3.59 -2.01 -17.59
C TYR A 113 4.19 -2.37 -16.24
N PHE A 114 3.79 -3.50 -15.66
CA PHE A 114 4.49 -4.13 -14.56
C PHE A 114 5.38 -5.23 -15.13
N VAL A 115 6.70 -5.04 -15.06
CA VAL A 115 7.68 -5.90 -15.71
C VAL A 115 7.71 -7.27 -15.03
N LEU A 116 7.63 -8.32 -15.84
CA LEU A 116 7.75 -9.72 -15.45
C LEU A 116 9.06 -10.30 -16.02
N PRO A 117 9.50 -11.48 -15.54
CA PRO A 117 10.54 -12.25 -16.22
C PRO A 117 10.15 -12.64 -17.66
N ASP A 118 11.12 -13.16 -18.40
CA ASP A 118 10.95 -13.77 -19.74
C ASP A 118 10.38 -12.82 -20.81
N ASP A 119 10.89 -11.57 -20.85
CA ASP A 119 10.45 -10.53 -21.80
C ASP A 119 8.93 -10.33 -21.80
N LYS A 120 8.32 -10.30 -20.61
CA LYS A 120 6.89 -10.09 -20.42
C LYS A 120 6.60 -8.91 -19.50
N ALA A 121 5.40 -8.36 -19.63
CA ALA A 121 4.84 -7.44 -18.66
C ALA A 121 3.33 -7.61 -18.55
N ILE A 122 2.78 -7.23 -17.41
CA ILE A 122 1.33 -6.99 -17.29
C ILE A 122 1.08 -5.56 -17.77
N ARG A 123 0.28 -5.40 -18.82
CA ARG A 123 -0.14 -4.11 -19.34
C ARG A 123 -1.48 -3.69 -18.74
N TYR A 124 -1.56 -2.45 -18.29
CA TYR A 124 -2.76 -1.78 -17.78
C TYR A 124 -3.02 -0.52 -18.60
N ALA A 125 -4.26 -0.26 -19.00
CA ALA A 125 -4.62 1.05 -19.54
C ALA A 125 -4.66 2.10 -18.43
N VAL A 126 -4.15 3.30 -18.74
CA VAL A 126 -4.11 4.41 -17.78
C VAL A 126 -4.80 5.66 -18.31
N GLY A 127 -5.36 6.45 -17.40
CA GLY A 127 -5.65 7.87 -17.64
C GLY A 127 -4.47 8.72 -17.18
N VAL A 128 -4.08 9.71 -17.98
CA VAL A 128 -2.97 10.62 -17.65
C VAL A 128 -3.45 12.07 -17.63
N GLY A 129 -2.63 12.97 -17.09
CA GLY A 129 -2.87 14.40 -17.21
C GLY A 129 -2.37 14.91 -18.56
N PRO A 130 -2.85 16.06 -19.05
CA PRO A 130 -2.20 16.75 -20.17
C PRO A 130 -0.73 17.02 -19.87
N VAL A 131 0.11 17.08 -20.90
CA VAL A 131 1.58 17.27 -20.79
C VAL A 131 1.97 18.34 -19.76
N ALA A 132 1.31 19.50 -19.79
CA ALA A 132 1.57 20.61 -18.85
C ALA A 132 1.31 20.30 -17.36
N ARG A 133 0.72 19.15 -17.06
CA ARG A 133 0.35 18.68 -15.72
C ARG A 133 0.84 17.26 -15.45
N ALA A 134 1.34 16.55 -16.45
CA ALA A 134 1.83 15.19 -16.30
C ALA A 134 3.15 15.19 -15.52
N PHE A 135 3.48 14.06 -14.93
CA PHE A 135 4.82 13.87 -14.40
C PHE A 135 5.82 14.05 -15.56
N PRO A 136 6.85 14.90 -15.41
CA PRO A 136 7.71 15.33 -16.53
C PRO A 136 8.56 14.21 -17.15
N GLY A 137 8.62 13.03 -16.53
CA GLY A 137 9.37 11.87 -17.00
C GLY A 137 10.58 11.57 -16.11
N GLY A 138 11.20 10.43 -16.37
CA GLY A 138 12.37 9.93 -15.63
C GLY A 138 12.03 8.92 -14.55
N GLU A 139 12.97 8.74 -13.62
CA GLU A 139 12.90 7.71 -12.59
C GLU A 139 12.27 8.22 -11.29
N ALA A 140 11.50 7.35 -10.67
CA ALA A 140 10.91 7.52 -9.35
C ALA A 140 10.84 6.14 -8.66
N GLU A 141 10.36 6.11 -7.42
CA GLU A 141 10.13 4.88 -6.67
C GLU A 141 8.75 4.88 -6.02
N VAL A 142 8.23 3.68 -5.77
CA VAL A 142 7.06 3.48 -4.90
C VAL A 142 7.50 3.64 -3.45
N ALA A 143 7.47 4.87 -2.93
CA ALA A 143 7.90 5.14 -1.55
C ALA A 143 6.99 4.41 -0.54
N TRP A 144 5.68 4.48 -0.75
CA TRP A 144 4.70 3.79 0.06
C TRP A 144 3.36 3.67 -0.68
N LYS A 145 2.44 2.94 -0.05
CA LYS A 145 1.19 2.50 -0.69
C LYS A 145 0.06 2.59 0.31
N ALA A 146 -1.15 2.88 -0.17
CA ALA A 146 -2.33 2.98 0.67
C ALA A 146 -3.52 2.23 0.08
N LYS A 147 -4.29 1.58 0.96
CA LYS A 147 -5.66 1.14 0.70
C LYS A 147 -6.63 2.26 1.06
N TRP A 148 -7.62 2.51 0.19
CA TRP A 148 -8.65 3.55 0.34
C TRP A 148 -8.08 4.90 0.85
N PRO A 149 -7.13 5.50 0.11
CA PRO A 149 -6.43 6.69 0.55
C PRO A 149 -7.38 7.87 0.75
N ARG A 150 -7.08 8.72 1.73
CA ARG A 150 -7.64 10.07 1.81
C ARG A 150 -7.07 10.93 0.69
N TRP A 151 -7.89 11.81 0.12
CA TRP A 151 -7.47 12.75 -0.89
C TRP A 151 -7.74 14.19 -0.47
N THR A 152 -6.76 15.08 -0.70
CA THR A 152 -6.94 16.51 -0.51
C THR A 152 -6.49 17.22 -1.79
N PRO A 153 -7.32 18.08 -2.41
CA PRO A 153 -6.90 18.88 -3.55
C PRO A 153 -5.77 19.83 -3.15
N THR A 154 -4.79 20.01 -4.03
CA THR A 154 -3.72 20.99 -3.78
C THR A 154 -4.24 22.41 -3.90
N GLN A 155 -3.55 23.37 -3.29
CA GLN A 155 -3.90 24.80 -3.42
C GLN A 155 -3.91 25.24 -4.89
N ASN A 156 -2.99 24.73 -5.71
CA ASN A 156 -2.96 25.00 -7.15
C ASN A 156 -4.17 24.42 -7.89
N MET A 157 -4.75 23.31 -7.44
CA MET A 157 -6.02 22.80 -8.00
C MET A 157 -7.18 23.73 -7.64
N ILE A 158 -7.29 24.12 -6.37
CA ILE A 158 -8.33 25.03 -5.87
C ILE A 158 -8.26 26.38 -6.59
N LYS A 159 -7.06 26.98 -6.71
CA LYS A 159 -6.86 28.26 -7.38
C LYS A 159 -7.32 28.23 -8.85
N ARG A 160 -7.04 27.13 -9.56
CA ARG A 160 -7.39 26.99 -10.99
C ARG A 160 -8.88 26.71 -11.22
N ASN A 161 -9.51 25.88 -10.39
CA ASN A 161 -10.93 25.57 -10.52
C ASN A 161 -11.60 25.50 -9.13
N PRO A 162 -11.89 26.65 -8.50
CA PRO A 162 -12.42 26.68 -7.14
C PRO A 162 -13.81 26.06 -7.06
N LYS A 163 -14.66 26.24 -8.09
CA LYS A 163 -16.01 25.66 -8.15
C LYS A 163 -15.98 24.13 -8.02
N GLN A 164 -14.95 23.49 -8.59
CA GLN A 164 -14.80 22.03 -8.54
C GLN A 164 -14.14 21.54 -7.25
N TYR A 165 -13.09 22.23 -6.78
CA TYR A 165 -12.20 21.70 -5.75
C TYR A 165 -12.35 22.32 -4.36
N ALA A 166 -12.85 23.56 -4.23
CA ALA A 166 -12.92 24.25 -2.95
C ALA A 166 -13.79 23.52 -1.93
N ARG A 167 -14.90 22.90 -2.38
CA ARG A 167 -15.77 22.08 -1.52
C ARG A 167 -15.05 20.91 -0.86
N ASN A 168 -13.93 20.47 -1.43
CA ASN A 168 -13.13 19.34 -0.96
C ASN A 168 -11.83 19.79 -0.29
N ALA A 169 -11.64 21.09 -0.01
CA ALA A 169 -10.43 21.61 0.62
C ALA A 169 -10.16 20.98 2.01
N GLY A 170 -11.22 20.61 2.72
CA GLY A 170 -11.17 19.84 3.96
C GLY A 170 -10.88 18.34 3.77
N GLY A 171 -10.56 17.90 2.56
CA GLY A 171 -10.24 16.52 2.17
C GLY A 171 -11.44 15.58 2.06
N VAL A 172 -11.27 14.53 1.28
CA VAL A 172 -12.25 13.49 1.00
C VAL A 172 -11.76 12.19 1.62
N ALA A 173 -12.59 11.56 2.45
CA ALA A 173 -12.27 10.29 3.09
C ALA A 173 -12.08 9.16 2.07
N GLY A 174 -11.43 8.07 2.48
CA GLY A 174 -11.35 6.85 1.68
C GLY A 174 -12.74 6.30 1.37
N GLY A 175 -12.93 5.80 0.15
CA GLY A 175 -14.18 5.14 -0.24
C GLY A 175 -14.49 5.31 -1.73
N PRO A 176 -15.63 4.74 -2.21
CA PRO A 176 -15.97 4.67 -3.63
C PRO A 176 -16.08 6.03 -4.33
N HIS A 177 -16.42 7.09 -3.59
CA HIS A 177 -16.57 8.45 -4.12
C HIS A 177 -15.26 9.24 -4.16
N ASN A 178 -14.18 8.72 -3.59
CA ASN A 178 -12.89 9.39 -3.56
C ASN A 178 -12.23 9.35 -4.96
N PRO A 179 -11.74 10.49 -5.49
CA PRO A 179 -11.12 10.53 -6.81
C PRO A 179 -9.79 9.76 -6.92
N MET A 180 -9.19 9.35 -5.79
CA MET A 180 -8.02 8.47 -5.76
C MET A 180 -8.39 6.98 -5.87
N GLY A 181 -9.67 6.62 -5.74
CA GLY A 181 -10.15 5.24 -5.86
C GLY A 181 -9.67 4.32 -4.74
N ALA A 182 -9.60 3.03 -5.05
CA ALA A 182 -9.40 1.97 -4.05
C ALA A 182 -7.96 1.88 -3.50
N ARG A 183 -6.96 2.30 -4.27
CA ARG A 183 -5.54 2.18 -3.92
C ARG A 183 -4.74 3.36 -4.46
N ALA A 184 -3.62 3.67 -3.83
CA ALA A 184 -2.62 4.58 -4.37
C ALA A 184 -1.19 4.11 -4.08
N LEU A 185 -0.30 4.38 -5.02
CA LEU A 185 1.15 4.27 -4.92
C LEU A 185 1.72 5.69 -4.95
N TYR A 186 2.50 6.04 -3.93
CA TYR A 186 3.07 7.36 -3.77
C TYR A 186 4.47 7.38 -4.36
N MET A 187 4.69 8.30 -5.29
CA MET A 187 5.91 8.37 -6.09
C MET A 187 6.87 9.36 -5.44
N HIS A 188 8.05 8.89 -5.03
CA HIS A 188 9.14 9.76 -4.63
C HIS A 188 10.24 9.76 -5.68
N GLN A 189 10.96 10.87 -5.77
CA GLN A 189 12.17 10.99 -6.57
C GLN A 189 13.26 11.53 -5.66
N ASN A 190 14.40 10.83 -5.60
CA ASN A 190 15.52 11.18 -4.70
C ASN A 190 15.09 11.37 -3.24
N GLY A 191 14.18 10.53 -2.76
CA GLY A 191 13.62 10.58 -1.40
C GLY A 191 12.54 11.65 -1.17
N VAL A 192 12.19 12.47 -2.16
CA VAL A 192 11.23 13.58 -2.04
C VAL A 192 9.89 13.24 -2.69
N ASP A 193 8.76 13.55 -2.04
CA ASP A 193 7.42 13.38 -2.62
C ASP A 193 7.27 14.26 -3.87
N THR A 194 6.96 13.63 -4.99
CA THR A 194 6.76 14.31 -6.27
C THR A 194 5.40 14.99 -6.40
N TYR A 195 4.48 14.74 -5.45
CA TYR A 195 3.05 15.04 -5.55
C TYR A 195 2.29 14.25 -6.64
N TYR A 196 2.98 13.35 -7.37
CA TYR A 196 2.38 12.41 -8.31
C TYR A 196 2.12 11.06 -7.66
N ARG A 197 1.07 10.39 -8.15
CA ARG A 197 0.64 9.09 -7.66
C ARG A 197 0.18 8.23 -8.82
N ILE A 198 0.32 6.92 -8.67
CA ILE A 198 -0.39 5.93 -9.47
C ILE A 198 -1.57 5.47 -8.61
N HIS A 199 -2.81 5.69 -9.04
CA HIS A 199 -3.96 5.48 -8.19
C HIS A 199 -5.19 4.98 -8.97
N GLY A 200 -6.21 4.54 -8.23
CA GLY A 200 -7.50 4.13 -8.81
C GLY A 200 -8.32 5.31 -9.33
N THR A 201 -9.60 5.11 -9.61
CA THR A 201 -10.49 6.22 -9.99
C THR A 201 -11.92 5.90 -9.62
N ASN A 202 -12.69 6.92 -9.23
CA ASN A 202 -14.14 6.83 -9.13
C ASN A 202 -14.84 7.11 -10.48
N ASP A 203 -14.08 7.48 -11.51
CA ASP A 203 -14.55 7.74 -12.87
C ASP A 203 -13.83 6.80 -13.87
N PRO A 204 -14.38 5.59 -14.12
CA PRO A 204 -13.83 4.64 -15.09
C PRO A 204 -13.74 5.21 -16.51
N SER A 205 -14.59 6.17 -16.87
CA SER A 205 -14.62 6.76 -18.20
C SER A 205 -13.39 7.62 -18.52
N SER A 206 -12.57 7.93 -17.50
CA SER A 206 -11.32 8.69 -17.65
C SER A 206 -10.13 7.86 -18.14
N ILE A 207 -10.23 6.53 -18.16
CA ILE A 207 -9.14 5.64 -18.58
C ILE A 207 -8.95 5.70 -20.10
N GLY A 208 -7.68 5.70 -20.54
CA GLY A 208 -7.31 5.89 -21.94
C GLY A 208 -7.42 7.33 -22.44
N LYS A 209 -7.67 8.30 -21.55
CA LYS A 209 -7.82 9.74 -21.86
C LYS A 209 -6.80 10.60 -21.12
N SER A 210 -6.57 11.81 -21.62
CA SER A 210 -5.67 12.81 -21.04
C SER A 210 -6.44 13.87 -20.22
N VAL A 211 -7.16 13.44 -19.19
CA VAL A 211 -8.09 14.29 -18.41
C VAL A 211 -7.72 14.46 -16.95
N SER A 212 -6.68 13.76 -16.46
CA SER A 212 -6.34 13.76 -15.04
C SER A 212 -5.76 15.11 -14.59
N ALA A 213 -5.70 15.35 -13.28
CA ALA A 213 -5.04 16.52 -12.69
C ALA A 213 -3.50 16.49 -12.82
N GLY A 214 -2.93 15.37 -13.26
CA GLY A 214 -1.49 15.13 -13.43
C GLY A 214 -1.05 13.71 -13.08
N CYS A 215 -1.76 13.07 -12.14
CA CYS A 215 -1.50 11.70 -11.70
C CYS A 215 -1.89 10.63 -12.74
N ILE A 216 -1.41 9.41 -12.54
CA ILE A 216 -1.68 8.24 -13.38
C ILE A 216 -2.86 7.48 -12.76
N ARG A 217 -3.96 7.36 -13.52
CA ARG A 217 -5.21 6.72 -13.08
C ARG A 217 -5.37 5.34 -13.69
N LEU A 218 -5.77 4.38 -12.87
CA LEU A 218 -6.16 3.03 -13.28
C LEU A 218 -7.61 2.75 -12.86
N LEU A 219 -8.25 1.76 -13.48
CA LEU A 219 -9.49 1.19 -12.93
C LEU A 219 -9.22 0.64 -11.53
N ASN A 220 -10.25 0.62 -10.67
CA ASN A 220 -10.07 0.15 -9.29
C ASN A 220 -9.61 -1.32 -9.24
N GLN A 221 -10.14 -2.16 -10.12
CA GLN A 221 -9.74 -3.57 -10.26
C GLN A 221 -8.28 -3.72 -10.70
N ASP A 222 -7.78 -2.78 -11.49
CA ASP A 222 -6.41 -2.79 -12.00
C ASP A 222 -5.41 -2.25 -10.98
N ILE A 223 -5.73 -1.16 -10.28
CA ILE A 223 -4.85 -0.68 -9.21
C ILE A 223 -4.81 -1.63 -8.01
N ILE A 224 -5.88 -2.39 -7.73
CA ILE A 224 -5.88 -3.42 -6.69
C ILE A 224 -4.88 -4.51 -7.03
N ASP A 225 -4.90 -4.99 -8.28
CA ASP A 225 -3.96 -6.00 -8.77
C ASP A 225 -2.51 -5.47 -8.76
N LEU A 226 -2.26 -4.30 -9.34
CA LEU A 226 -0.92 -3.68 -9.33
C LEU A 226 -0.41 -3.45 -7.91
N HIS A 227 -1.28 -2.92 -7.03
CA HIS A 227 -0.95 -2.72 -5.62
C HIS A 227 -0.65 -4.05 -4.93
N ALA A 228 -1.29 -5.17 -5.26
CA ALA A 228 -0.94 -6.44 -4.63
C ALA A 228 0.44 -6.96 -5.05
N ARG A 229 0.85 -6.68 -6.30
CA ARG A 229 2.11 -7.15 -6.89
C ARG A 229 3.33 -6.31 -6.52
N VAL A 230 3.19 -4.99 -6.51
CA VAL A 230 4.33 -4.09 -6.35
C VAL A 230 4.79 -4.01 -4.90
N LYS A 231 6.10 -3.98 -4.67
CA LYS A 231 6.69 -3.77 -3.34
C LYS A 231 7.02 -2.28 -3.12
N PRO A 232 6.98 -1.76 -1.88
CA PRO A 232 7.64 -0.50 -1.56
C PRO A 232 9.11 -0.53 -1.99
N GLY A 233 9.64 0.59 -2.47
CA GLY A 233 10.96 0.71 -3.09
C GLY A 233 11.06 0.22 -4.54
N ALA A 234 9.96 -0.27 -5.14
CA ALA A 234 9.98 -0.64 -6.55
C ALA A 234 10.25 0.57 -7.45
N LYS A 235 11.12 0.38 -8.45
CA LYS A 235 11.45 1.39 -9.44
C LYS A 235 10.21 1.71 -10.30
N ILE A 236 10.06 3.00 -10.61
CA ILE A 236 9.10 3.52 -11.56
C ILE A 236 9.88 4.29 -12.63
N VAL A 237 9.62 4.00 -13.89
CA VAL A 237 10.15 4.75 -15.03
C VAL A 237 9.00 5.35 -15.79
N VAL A 238 9.02 6.66 -16.00
CA VAL A 238 7.98 7.38 -16.75
C VAL A 238 8.58 7.95 -18.02
N ARG A 239 7.92 7.68 -19.16
CA ARG A 239 8.30 8.13 -20.49
C ARG A 239 7.11 8.68 -21.28
#